data_AF-A0A3D2U9X0-F1
#
_entry.id   AF-A0A3D2U9X0-F1
#
_cell.length_a   1.000
_cell.length_b   1.000
_cell.length_c   1.000
_cell.angle_alpha   90.00
_cell.angle_beta   90.00
_cell.angle_gamma   90.00
#
_symmetry.space_group_name_H-M   'P 1'
#
loop_
_entity.id
_entity.type
_entity.pdbx_description
1 polymer ?
#
loop_
_entity_poly.entity_id
_entity_poly.type
_entity_poly.pdbx_seq_one_letter_code
_entity_poly.pdbx_strand_id
1 'polypeptide(L)'
;MDATKHPVGWTAGFFLLLGTLLPGMPDATIAQNPSPRRVTPKATGRPASQPARQQASAPKRLPRSRLQSPELRVQKLDPKLKSALLKWELATSRIKTLKGEIYRYHREFVFNTEKRARGMFYYESPDKGRLDIYAAQIPKGTISSVKQPARRDPRTGKVTPARKVPLAVSGDNPEKWICDGTQVLEVNDVDRTVTSHKIPSDYQGRRIMDGPLPFLFGMPPDKAVRRYQMSLLGESKDEVWIRAFPRWKQDAVNYREATVILDTATYLPKHVRLTAPDNTQTIYSFFRMTVNSKLEALAQVFGSSPFRPNLSRYRVVASQSEPVVPSVIGLPWKKAQSVLTAAGYKVKFTAGVPAAKRDLTYVIYQQAPRQKAPLAPGSQIQLTFFGKPVAGGSKKR
;
A
#
# COMPACT_ATOMS: atom_id res chain seq x y z
N MET A 1 -38.54 14.46 15.14
CA MET A 1 -38.36 13.22 14.36
C MET A 1 -37.90 13.64 12.98
N ASP A 2 -36.59 13.62 12.71
CA ASP A 2 -36.08 13.08 11.46
C ASP A 2 -34.57 12.92 11.59
N ALA A 3 -34.11 11.67 11.43
CA ALA A 3 -32.73 11.25 11.63
C ALA A 3 -32.13 10.95 10.25
N THR A 4 -31.64 11.98 9.59
CA THR A 4 -30.86 11.83 8.36
C THR A 4 -29.45 11.36 8.70
N LYS A 5 -29.29 10.04 8.76
CA LYS A 5 -27.98 9.36 8.75
C LYS A 5 -27.24 9.72 7.47
N HIS A 6 -26.24 10.59 7.57
CA HIS A 6 -25.28 10.80 6.50
C HIS A 6 -24.32 9.60 6.41
N PRO A 7 -24.02 9.09 5.20
CA PRO A 7 -23.04 8.03 5.02
C PRO A 7 -21.63 8.55 5.34
N VAL A 8 -20.94 7.81 6.21
CA VAL A 8 -19.55 8.06 6.62
C VAL A 8 -18.65 7.96 5.39
N GLY A 9 -18.13 9.09 4.95
CA GLY A 9 -17.15 9.18 3.86
C GLY A 9 -15.85 8.50 4.25
N TRP A 10 -15.33 7.68 3.35
CA TRP A 10 -14.07 6.97 3.47
C TRP A 10 -12.93 7.97 3.70
N THR A 11 -12.34 7.95 4.89
CA THR A 11 -11.07 8.61 5.17
C THR A 11 -9.97 7.58 4.97
N ALA A 12 -8.90 7.96 4.28
CA ALA A 12 -7.71 7.14 4.11
C ALA A 12 -7.04 6.92 5.47
N GLY A 13 -7.55 5.94 6.21
CA GLY A 13 -7.08 5.54 7.52
C GLY A 13 -5.63 5.05 7.46
N PHE A 14 -4.94 5.29 8.57
CA PHE A 14 -3.56 4.92 8.83
C PHE A 14 -3.46 3.38 8.90
N PHE A 15 -3.40 2.70 7.75
CA PHE A 15 -3.29 1.24 7.70
C PHE A 15 -1.94 0.78 8.27
N LEU A 16 -1.96 0.29 9.52
CA LEU A 16 -0.88 -0.49 10.11
C LEU A 16 -0.73 -1.81 9.35
N LEU A 17 0.32 -1.91 8.54
CA LEU A 17 0.72 -3.16 7.89
C LEU A 17 1.41 -4.08 8.90
N LEU A 18 0.65 -4.95 9.54
CA LEU A 18 1.21 -6.19 10.10
C LEU A 18 1.58 -7.11 8.92
N GLY A 19 2.84 -7.07 8.50
CA GLY A 19 3.34 -7.90 7.41
C GLY A 19 3.40 -9.38 7.80
N THR A 20 2.56 -10.21 7.18
CA THR A 20 2.76 -11.67 7.11
C THR A 20 3.53 -12.00 5.84
N LEU A 21 4.80 -12.41 5.98
CA LEU A 21 5.60 -13.03 4.92
C LEU A 21 5.30 -14.54 4.88
N LEU A 22 4.99 -15.07 3.70
CA LEU A 22 5.13 -16.49 3.36
C LEU A 22 6.14 -16.61 2.21
N PRO A 23 6.96 -17.69 2.18
CA PRO A 23 8.00 -17.90 1.17
C PRO A 23 7.38 -18.30 -0.17
N GLY A 24 8.05 -17.89 -1.25
CA GLY A 24 7.59 -18.05 -2.62
C GLY A 24 7.80 -19.44 -3.21
N MET A 25 7.11 -19.70 -4.33
CA MET A 25 7.43 -20.66 -5.39
C MET A 25 6.55 -20.35 -6.64
N PRO A 26 6.93 -20.84 -7.85
CA PRO A 26 7.01 -20.03 -9.07
C PRO A 26 5.81 -20.10 -10.03
N ASP A 27 5.82 -19.15 -10.98
CA ASP A 27 4.95 -19.01 -12.14
C ASP A 27 4.77 -20.29 -12.96
N ALA A 28 3.53 -20.54 -13.40
CA ALA A 28 3.23 -21.34 -14.58
C ALA A 28 2.16 -20.63 -15.42
N THR A 29 2.62 -20.06 -16.52
CA THR A 29 1.86 -19.47 -17.62
C THR A 29 0.97 -20.53 -18.28
N ILE A 30 -0.34 -20.29 -18.39
CA ILE A 30 -1.25 -21.07 -19.24
C ILE A 30 -1.43 -20.32 -20.56
N ALA A 31 -0.80 -20.84 -21.61
CA ALA A 31 -1.09 -20.48 -23.01
C ALA A 31 -2.16 -21.42 -23.58
N GLN A 32 -2.91 -20.87 -24.55
CA GLN A 32 -4.14 -21.38 -25.12
C GLN A 32 -3.96 -22.56 -26.09
N ASN A 33 -5.07 -23.31 -26.25
CA ASN A 33 -5.32 -24.52 -27.07
C ASN A 33 -4.69 -24.59 -28.47
N PRO A 34 -4.41 -25.83 -28.95
CA PRO A 34 -4.41 -26.18 -30.37
C PRO A 34 -5.63 -27.04 -30.76
N SER A 35 -6.06 -26.91 -32.02
CA SER A 35 -6.92 -27.88 -32.73
C SER A 35 -6.21 -28.40 -34.00
N PRO A 36 -6.55 -29.59 -34.52
CA PRO A 36 -5.63 -30.42 -35.33
C PRO A 36 -5.92 -30.53 -36.84
N ARG A 37 -4.84 -30.92 -37.55
CA ARG A 37 -4.63 -31.60 -38.88
C ARG A 37 -5.78 -32.53 -39.36
N ARG A 38 -5.94 -32.98 -40.64
CA ARG A 38 -5.19 -33.10 -41.94
C ARG A 38 -6.28 -33.40 -43.04
N VAL A 39 -6.07 -33.42 -44.38
CA VAL A 39 -5.47 -34.48 -45.26
C VAL A 39 -5.27 -33.92 -46.71
N THR A 40 -4.25 -34.46 -47.40
CA THR A 40 -3.62 -34.32 -48.76
C THR A 40 -4.48 -34.74 -49.99
N PRO A 41 -4.05 -34.82 -51.31
CA PRO A 41 -2.69 -35.00 -51.91
C PRO A 41 -2.32 -34.50 -53.37
N LYS A 42 -1.03 -34.71 -53.76
CA LYS A 42 -0.40 -34.97 -55.12
C LYS A 42 -0.33 -33.80 -56.15
N ALA A 43 0.63 -33.64 -57.09
CA ALA A 43 1.72 -34.48 -57.64
C ALA A 43 2.80 -33.66 -58.45
N THR A 44 3.97 -34.30 -58.65
CA THR A 44 4.89 -34.32 -59.84
C THR A 44 5.69 -33.10 -60.36
N GLY A 45 7.01 -33.30 -60.56
CA GLY A 45 7.85 -32.63 -61.59
C GLY A 45 9.29 -32.25 -61.20
N ARG A 46 10.30 -32.90 -61.80
CA ARG A 46 11.76 -32.57 -61.84
C ARG A 46 12.27 -33.08 -63.22
N PRO A 47 13.42 -32.67 -63.81
CA PRO A 47 14.45 -31.66 -63.48
C PRO A 47 14.63 -30.61 -64.63
N ALA A 48 15.43 -29.54 -64.59
CA ALA A 48 16.89 -29.49 -64.55
C ALA A 48 17.42 -28.03 -64.56
N SER A 49 18.72 -27.90 -64.25
CA SER A 49 19.68 -26.81 -64.55
C SER A 49 19.65 -25.48 -63.76
N GLN A 50 20.69 -25.32 -62.94
CA GLN A 50 21.12 -24.09 -62.25
C GLN A 50 21.65 -23.04 -63.25
N PRO A 51 21.78 -21.76 -62.83
CA PRO A 51 23.05 -21.35 -62.24
C PRO A 51 22.94 -20.54 -60.94
N ALA A 52 24.05 -20.65 -60.21
CA ALA A 52 24.56 -19.89 -59.07
C ALA A 52 23.94 -18.53 -58.75
N ARG A 53 23.68 -18.31 -57.45
CA ARG A 53 24.43 -17.38 -56.55
C ARG A 53 23.50 -16.72 -55.53
N GLN A 54 23.45 -17.27 -54.32
CA GLN A 54 23.37 -16.53 -53.04
C GLN A 54 23.43 -17.52 -51.89
N GLN A 55 24.59 -17.60 -51.23
CA GLN A 55 24.79 -18.34 -49.99
C GLN A 55 23.94 -17.69 -48.89
N ALA A 56 22.82 -18.33 -48.56
CA ALA A 56 22.10 -18.07 -47.33
C ALA A 56 22.95 -18.60 -46.16
N SER A 57 23.47 -17.68 -45.37
CA SER A 57 24.14 -17.94 -44.10
C SER A 57 23.28 -18.76 -43.16
N ALA A 58 23.86 -19.82 -42.59
CA ALA A 58 23.28 -20.64 -41.53
C ALA A 58 22.72 -19.78 -40.37
N PRO A 59 21.61 -20.18 -39.72
CA PRO A 59 21.12 -19.46 -38.56
C PRO A 59 22.13 -19.62 -37.41
N LYS A 60 22.81 -18.52 -37.07
CA LYS A 60 23.63 -18.39 -35.86
C LYS A 60 22.78 -18.83 -34.67
N ARG A 61 23.18 -19.94 -34.04
CA ARG A 61 22.75 -20.30 -32.68
C ARG A 61 23.05 -19.10 -31.78
N LEU A 62 21.99 -18.42 -31.33
CA LEU A 62 22.08 -17.37 -30.32
C LEU A 62 22.70 -17.98 -29.04
N PRO A 63 23.65 -17.30 -28.38
CA PRO A 63 24.18 -17.76 -27.10
C PRO A 63 23.04 -17.90 -26.09
N ARG A 64 22.89 -19.11 -25.53
CA ARG A 64 22.09 -19.35 -24.31
C ARG A 64 22.79 -18.69 -23.12
N SER A 65 22.68 -17.39 -23.03
CA SER A 65 23.12 -16.62 -21.86
C SER A 65 22.29 -15.34 -21.74
N ARG A 66 20.98 -15.50 -21.61
CA ARG A 66 20.10 -14.42 -21.13
C ARG A 66 18.88 -14.98 -20.39
N LEU A 67 19.13 -15.95 -19.50
CA LEU A 67 18.40 -16.00 -18.23
C LEU A 67 19.22 -15.17 -17.24
N GLN A 68 19.32 -13.86 -17.52
CA GLN A 68 19.53 -12.93 -16.44
C GLN A 68 18.22 -13.00 -15.65
N SER A 69 18.28 -13.60 -14.46
CA SER A 69 17.45 -13.17 -13.33
C SER A 69 17.26 -11.66 -13.46
N PRO A 70 16.06 -11.09 -13.30
CA PRO A 70 15.93 -9.64 -13.29
C PRO A 70 16.90 -9.16 -12.21
N GLU A 71 18.07 -8.68 -12.63
CA GLU A 71 18.95 -7.94 -11.77
C GLU A 71 18.02 -6.89 -11.22
N LEU A 72 17.82 -6.93 -9.91
CA LEU A 72 17.50 -5.75 -9.15
C LEU A 72 18.55 -4.74 -9.60
N ARG A 73 18.27 -3.98 -10.67
CA ARG A 73 18.99 -2.77 -11.03
C ARG A 73 18.73 -1.88 -9.84
N VAL A 74 19.58 -2.01 -8.83
CA VAL A 74 19.68 -1.07 -7.73
C VAL A 74 19.94 0.23 -8.45
N GLN A 75 18.93 1.09 -8.47
CA GLN A 75 19.01 2.38 -9.12
C GLN A 75 20.27 3.03 -8.57
N LYS A 76 21.27 3.30 -9.42
CA LYS A 76 22.45 4.04 -8.99
C LYS A 76 21.95 5.39 -8.53
N LEU A 77 21.99 5.61 -7.22
CA LEU A 77 21.48 6.85 -6.66
C LEU A 77 22.32 8.00 -7.14
N ASP A 78 21.64 9.08 -7.52
CA ASP A 78 22.29 10.36 -7.74
C ASP A 78 23.12 10.71 -6.49
N PRO A 79 24.40 11.13 -6.64
CA PRO A 79 25.27 11.42 -5.49
C PRO A 79 24.69 12.47 -4.53
N LYS A 80 23.98 13.49 -5.04
CA LYS A 80 23.31 14.51 -4.21
C LYS A 80 22.16 13.90 -3.43
N LEU A 81 21.34 13.07 -4.08
CA LEU A 81 20.26 12.35 -3.40
C LEU A 81 20.80 11.41 -2.31
N LYS A 82 21.89 10.67 -2.60
CA LYS A 82 22.55 9.83 -1.60
C LYS A 82 23.05 10.64 -0.40
N SER A 83 23.68 11.79 -0.66
CA SER A 83 24.15 12.69 0.39
C SER A 83 23.00 13.21 1.26
N ALA A 84 21.90 13.66 0.64
CA ALA A 84 20.71 14.10 1.36
C ALA A 84 20.10 12.99 2.24
N LEU A 85 20.01 11.77 1.72
CA LEU A 85 19.49 10.62 2.48
C LEU A 85 20.40 10.24 3.66
N LEU A 86 21.73 10.27 3.49
CA LEU A 86 22.69 10.02 4.57
C LEU A 86 22.60 11.08 5.67
N LYS A 87 22.50 12.35 5.30
CA LYS A 87 22.34 13.45 6.28
C LYS A 87 21.00 13.35 7.00
N TRP A 88 19.94 12.99 6.29
CA TRP A 88 18.62 12.75 6.87
C TRP A 88 18.63 11.57 7.85
N GLU A 89 19.19 10.42 7.47
CA GLU A 89 19.38 9.27 8.36
C GLU A 89 20.21 9.64 9.61
N LEU A 90 21.32 10.35 9.42
CA LEU A 90 22.17 10.76 10.54
C LEU A 90 21.42 11.71 11.49
N ALA A 91 20.71 12.70 10.95
CA ALA A 91 19.93 13.64 11.73
C ALA A 91 18.85 12.93 12.57
N THR A 92 18.14 11.97 12.00
CA THR A 92 17.06 11.27 12.69
C THR A 92 17.56 10.16 13.61
N SER A 93 18.69 9.51 13.31
CA SER A 93 19.26 8.44 14.15
C SER A 93 19.63 8.90 15.57
N ARG A 94 19.89 10.20 15.75
CA ARG A 94 20.25 10.80 17.04
C ARG A 94 19.03 11.24 17.86
N ILE A 95 17.83 11.10 17.31
CA ILE A 95 16.59 11.49 17.95
C ILE A 95 16.17 10.40 18.94
N LYS A 96 16.33 10.68 20.23
CA LYS A 96 15.71 9.92 21.31
C LYS A 96 14.28 10.37 21.54
N THR A 97 14.03 11.67 21.45
CA THR A 97 12.71 12.25 21.66
C THR A 97 12.45 13.32 20.60
N LEU A 98 11.20 13.41 20.12
CA LEU A 98 10.79 14.46 19.20
C LEU A 98 9.36 14.87 19.53
N LYS A 99 9.12 16.18 19.54
CA LYS A 99 7.78 16.74 19.62
C LYS A 99 7.64 17.87 18.63
N GLY A 100 6.43 18.13 18.18
CA GLY A 100 6.15 19.29 17.34
C GLY A 100 4.67 19.44 17.04
N GLU A 101 4.36 20.52 16.34
CA GLU A 101 3.05 20.79 15.77
C GLU A 101 2.95 20.15 14.38
N ILE A 102 1.76 19.70 14.02
CA ILE A 102 1.45 19.15 12.70
C ILE A 102 0.23 19.84 12.11
N TYR A 103 0.29 20.20 10.84
CA TYR A 103 -0.87 20.54 10.02
C TYR A 103 -1.11 19.45 9.00
N ARG A 104 -2.36 19.06 8.82
CA ARG A 104 -2.79 18.14 7.76
C ARG A 104 -3.69 18.87 6.78
N TYR A 105 -3.42 18.68 5.50
CA TYR A 105 -4.27 19.12 4.39
C TYR A 105 -4.65 17.89 3.58
N HIS A 106 -5.94 17.67 3.39
CA HIS A 106 -6.48 16.61 2.54
C HIS A 106 -7.20 17.24 1.35
N ARG A 107 -6.63 17.11 0.15
CA ARG A 107 -7.14 17.74 -1.08
C ARG A 107 -7.73 16.70 -2.00
N GLU A 108 -8.97 16.92 -2.40
CA GLU A 108 -9.67 16.12 -3.39
C GLU A 108 -10.05 17.00 -4.59
N PHE A 109 -9.42 16.74 -5.73
CA PHE A 109 -9.57 17.59 -6.91
C PHE A 109 -10.81 17.26 -7.75
N VAL A 110 -11.51 16.15 -7.46
CA VAL A 110 -12.75 15.78 -8.15
C VAL A 110 -13.89 16.69 -7.68
N PHE A 111 -14.04 16.86 -6.37
CA PHE A 111 -15.04 17.73 -5.75
C PHE A 111 -14.50 19.12 -5.42
N ASN A 112 -13.24 19.40 -5.73
CA ASN A 112 -12.55 20.65 -5.40
C ASN A 112 -12.66 21.00 -3.90
N THR A 113 -12.30 20.05 -3.03
CA THR A 113 -12.35 20.24 -1.59
C THR A 113 -10.95 20.16 -0.96
N GLU A 114 -10.76 20.90 0.13
CA GLU A 114 -9.58 20.82 0.98
C GLU A 114 -10.01 20.76 2.44
N LYS A 115 -9.76 19.63 3.10
CA LYS A 115 -9.97 19.51 4.55
C LYS A 115 -8.67 19.87 5.29
N ARG A 116 -8.79 20.62 6.38
CA ARG A 116 -7.65 21.05 7.20
C ARG A 116 -7.78 20.58 8.64
N ALA A 117 -6.68 20.11 9.19
CA ALA A 117 -6.56 19.83 10.60
C ALA A 117 -5.20 20.27 11.14
N ARG A 118 -5.14 20.43 12.46
CA ARG A 118 -3.93 20.80 13.19
C ARG A 118 -3.80 19.96 14.44
N GLY A 119 -2.59 19.79 14.92
CA GLY A 119 -2.34 18.85 16.00
C GLY A 119 -0.95 18.90 16.58
N MET A 120 -0.70 17.93 17.44
CA MET A 120 0.60 17.68 18.04
C MET A 120 1.04 16.26 17.72
N PHE A 121 2.35 16.08 17.59
CA PHE A 121 2.94 14.75 17.53
C PHE A 121 4.07 14.62 18.54
N TYR A 122 4.25 13.39 19.03
CA TYR A 122 5.27 13.01 19.98
C TYR A 122 5.90 11.70 19.54
N TYR A 123 7.19 11.59 19.79
CA TYR A 123 7.97 10.39 19.52
C TYR A 123 8.99 10.20 20.63
N GLU A 124 9.14 8.95 21.03
CA GLU A 124 10.23 8.49 21.88
C GLU A 124 10.76 7.19 21.30
N SER A 125 12.07 7.19 21.05
CA SER A 125 12.78 6.02 20.54
C SER A 125 12.65 4.85 21.51
N PRO A 126 12.49 3.61 21.02
CA PRO A 126 12.48 3.22 19.60
C PRO A 126 11.10 3.22 18.93
N ASP A 127 10.02 3.11 19.69
CA ASP A 127 8.72 2.66 19.18
C ASP A 127 7.50 3.35 19.80
N LYS A 128 7.70 4.38 20.62
CA LYS A 128 6.60 5.15 21.19
C LYS A 128 6.28 6.33 20.30
N GLY A 129 5.00 6.50 20.03
CA GLY A 129 4.50 7.55 19.15
C GLY A 129 3.13 8.01 19.60
N ARG A 130 2.84 9.29 19.40
CA ARG A 130 1.49 9.82 19.59
C ARG A 130 1.21 10.89 18.56
N LEU A 131 0.00 10.87 18.03
CA LEU A 131 -0.49 11.84 17.07
C LEU A 131 -1.89 12.26 17.51
N ASP A 132 -2.03 13.53 17.85
CA ASP A 132 -3.31 14.13 18.22
C ASP A 132 -3.64 15.21 17.19
N ILE A 133 -4.65 14.97 16.34
CA ILE A 133 -5.08 15.88 15.29
C ILE A 133 -6.52 16.30 15.56
N TYR A 134 -6.79 17.60 15.41
CA TYR A 134 -8.09 18.22 15.61
C TYR A 134 -8.50 18.98 14.36
N ALA A 135 -9.81 19.04 14.12
CA ALA A 135 -10.38 19.86 13.06
C ALA A 135 -9.87 21.32 13.16
N ALA A 136 -9.39 21.88 12.05
CA ALA A 136 -9.09 23.30 12.02
C ALA A 136 -10.41 24.09 12.00
N GLN A 137 -10.49 25.17 12.77
CA GLN A 137 -11.60 26.10 12.68
C GLN A 137 -11.44 26.91 11.39
N ILE A 138 -12.34 26.69 10.42
CA ILE A 138 -12.30 27.34 9.12
C ILE A 138 -13.60 28.13 8.93
N PRO A 139 -13.53 29.44 8.64
CA PRO A 139 -14.71 30.23 8.31
C PRO A 139 -15.46 29.66 7.10
N LYS A 140 -16.80 29.66 7.15
CA LYS A 140 -17.64 29.20 6.04
C LYS A 140 -17.33 30.00 4.77
N GLY A 141 -17.21 29.31 3.64
CA GLY A 141 -16.90 29.95 2.35
C GLY A 141 -15.41 30.21 2.10
N THR A 142 -14.51 29.77 2.99
CA THR A 142 -13.06 29.86 2.75
C THR A 142 -12.68 29.07 1.49
N ILE A 143 -11.93 29.70 0.58
CA ILE A 143 -11.41 29.09 -0.64
C ILE A 143 -9.87 29.09 -0.62
N SER A 144 -9.26 27.97 -1.01
CA SER A 144 -7.82 27.81 -1.23
C SER A 144 -7.55 27.75 -2.73
N SER A 145 -6.58 28.51 -3.25
CA SER A 145 -6.20 28.46 -4.67
C SER A 145 -4.92 27.65 -4.86
N VAL A 146 -5.02 26.49 -5.50
CA VAL A 146 -3.90 25.56 -5.70
C VAL A 146 -3.45 25.56 -7.15
N LYS A 147 -2.15 25.80 -7.39
CA LYS A 147 -1.55 25.68 -8.73
C LYS A 147 -1.33 24.21 -9.07
N GLN A 148 -2.02 23.73 -10.10
CA GLN A 148 -1.73 22.45 -10.73
C GLN A 148 -0.75 22.66 -11.90
N PRO A 149 0.37 21.92 -11.96
CA PRO A 149 1.30 22.02 -13.08
C PRO A 149 0.66 21.46 -14.35
N ALA A 150 1.22 21.85 -15.50
CA ALA A 150 0.83 21.26 -16.78
C ALA A 150 1.05 19.75 -16.76
N ARG A 151 0.15 18.99 -17.39
CA ARG A 151 0.21 17.53 -17.47
C ARG A 151 0.15 17.09 -18.91
N ARG A 152 0.99 16.12 -19.28
CA ARG A 152 0.93 15.45 -20.58
C ARG A 152 0.26 14.10 -20.41
N ASP A 153 -0.79 13.84 -21.16
CA ASP A 153 -1.38 12.51 -21.25
C ASP A 153 -0.38 11.57 -21.94
N PRO A 154 0.06 10.48 -21.29
CA PRO A 154 1.05 9.57 -21.86
C PRO A 154 0.50 8.76 -23.05
N ARG A 155 -0.82 8.58 -23.17
CA ARG A 155 -1.45 7.84 -24.26
C ARG A 155 -1.73 8.73 -25.47
N THR A 156 -2.23 9.95 -25.24
CA THR A 156 -2.66 10.85 -26.32
C THR A 156 -1.63 11.94 -26.65
N GLY A 157 -0.64 12.14 -25.78
CA GLY A 157 0.35 13.23 -25.90
C GLY A 157 -0.21 14.63 -25.64
N LYS A 158 -1.53 14.76 -25.38
CA LYS A 158 -2.20 16.04 -25.16
C LYS A 158 -1.68 16.69 -23.88
N VAL A 159 -1.36 17.97 -23.96
CA VAL A 159 -0.90 18.76 -22.80
C VAL A 159 -2.08 19.54 -22.24
N THR A 160 -2.42 19.27 -20.97
CA THR A 160 -3.27 20.14 -20.16
C THR A 160 -2.39 21.24 -19.57
N PRO A 161 -2.69 22.53 -19.78
CA PRO A 161 -1.89 23.63 -19.25
C PRO A 161 -1.96 23.70 -17.73
N ALA A 162 -0.98 24.38 -17.13
CA ALA A 162 -1.02 24.67 -15.70
C ALA A 162 -2.21 25.58 -15.40
N ARG A 163 -2.91 25.33 -14.29
CA ARG A 163 -4.09 26.11 -13.87
C ARG A 163 -4.13 26.28 -12.37
N LYS A 164 -4.81 27.34 -11.92
CA LYS A 164 -5.19 27.50 -10.51
C LYS A 164 -6.55 26.85 -10.30
N VAL A 165 -6.66 25.98 -9.31
CA VAL A 165 -7.89 25.30 -8.94
C VAL A 165 -8.35 25.85 -7.60
N PRO A 166 -9.55 26.46 -7.52
CA PRO A 166 -10.13 26.85 -6.24
C PRO A 166 -10.64 25.59 -5.52
N LEU A 167 -10.35 25.46 -4.23
CA LEU A 167 -10.80 24.38 -3.38
C LEU A 167 -11.62 24.96 -2.23
N ALA A 168 -12.82 24.43 -2.01
CA ALA A 168 -13.63 24.74 -0.83
C ALA A 168 -12.97 24.16 0.42
N VAL A 169 -12.69 25.01 1.40
CA VAL A 169 -11.94 24.62 2.60
C VAL A 169 -12.88 24.34 3.76
N SER A 170 -12.66 23.23 4.45
CA SER A 170 -13.38 22.86 5.68
C SER A 170 -12.46 22.23 6.72
N GLY A 171 -12.97 22.06 7.94
CA GLY A 171 -12.28 21.27 8.96
C GLY A 171 -12.27 19.79 8.60
N ASP A 172 -11.15 19.12 8.85
CA ASP A 172 -11.04 17.66 8.73
C ASP A 172 -11.47 16.95 10.02
N ASN A 173 -11.66 15.63 9.95
CA ASN A 173 -12.02 14.83 11.11
C ASN A 173 -10.87 14.79 12.14
N PRO A 174 -11.16 14.84 13.45
CA PRO A 174 -10.16 14.63 14.47
C PRO A 174 -9.68 13.18 14.47
N GLU A 175 -8.40 12.98 14.78
CA GLU A 175 -7.77 11.66 14.88
C GLU A 175 -6.82 11.64 16.07
N LYS A 176 -6.84 10.55 16.83
CA LYS A 176 -5.94 10.34 17.96
C LYS A 176 -5.36 8.94 17.92
N TRP A 177 -4.05 8.87 17.78
CA TRP A 177 -3.30 7.62 17.69
C TRP A 177 -2.21 7.59 18.75
N ILE A 178 -2.09 6.47 19.45
CA ILE A 178 -1.12 6.31 20.53
C ILE A 178 -0.45 4.95 20.41
N CYS A 179 0.86 4.94 20.21
CA CYS A 179 1.70 3.76 20.22
C CYS A 179 2.54 3.78 21.50
N ASP A 180 2.39 2.75 22.33
CA ASP A 180 3.15 2.62 23.59
C ASP A 180 4.37 1.70 23.47
N GLY A 181 4.67 1.24 22.25
CA GLY A 181 5.72 0.28 21.91
C GLY A 181 5.24 -1.17 21.85
N THR A 182 4.13 -1.49 22.52
CA THR A 182 3.56 -2.85 22.57
C THR A 182 2.24 -2.98 21.81
N GLN A 183 1.53 -1.87 21.65
CA GLN A 183 0.26 -1.78 20.92
C GLN A 183 0.07 -0.39 20.34
N VAL A 184 -0.79 -0.30 19.33
CA VAL A 184 -1.31 0.95 18.80
C VAL A 184 -2.78 1.08 19.19
N LEU A 185 -3.12 2.23 19.76
CA LEU A 185 -4.46 2.62 20.16
C LEU A 185 -4.98 3.67 19.19
N GLU A 186 -6.12 3.40 18.58
CA GLU A 186 -6.94 4.39 17.89
C GLU A 186 -8.00 4.88 18.87
N VAL A 187 -7.99 6.18 19.18
CA VAL A 187 -8.93 6.77 20.15
C VAL A 187 -9.92 7.65 19.39
N ASN A 188 -11.19 7.32 19.54
CA ASN A 188 -12.29 8.15 19.07
C ASN A 188 -12.89 8.90 20.27
N ASP A 189 -12.56 10.18 20.40
CA ASP A 189 -13.02 11.04 21.50
C ASP A 189 -14.53 11.32 21.43
N VAL A 190 -15.11 11.35 20.22
CA VAL A 190 -16.54 11.62 20.01
C VAL A 190 -17.38 10.47 20.56
N ASP A 191 -17.04 9.24 20.17
CA ASP A 191 -17.76 8.04 20.58
C ASP A 191 -17.25 7.48 21.92
N ARG A 192 -16.19 8.08 22.48
CA ARG A 192 -15.45 7.59 23.65
C ARG A 192 -15.09 6.11 23.54
N THR A 193 -14.56 5.74 22.38
CA THR A 193 -14.11 4.38 22.11
C THR A 193 -12.62 4.32 21.86
N VAL A 194 -12.02 3.16 22.16
CA VAL A 194 -10.62 2.88 21.85
C VAL A 194 -10.51 1.53 21.15
N THR A 195 -9.83 1.52 20.01
CA THR A 195 -9.47 0.29 19.30
C THR A 195 -8.01 -0.01 19.57
N SER A 196 -7.70 -1.21 20.08
CA SER A 196 -6.31 -1.64 20.34
C SER A 196 -5.82 -2.66 19.32
N HIS A 197 -4.63 -2.40 18.79
CA HIS A 197 -3.89 -3.27 17.86
C HIS A 197 -2.57 -3.66 18.50
N LYS A 198 -2.45 -4.90 18.98
CA LYS A 198 -1.18 -5.40 19.56
C LYS A 198 -0.09 -5.52 18.50
N ILE A 199 1.11 -5.07 18.82
CA ILE A 199 2.32 -5.24 18.02
C ILE A 199 2.94 -6.59 18.45
N PRO A 200 3.13 -7.56 17.55
CA PRO A 200 3.79 -8.82 17.89
C PRO A 200 5.20 -8.55 18.44
N SER A 201 5.62 -9.32 19.45
CA SER A 201 6.90 -9.14 20.16
C SER A 201 8.10 -9.00 19.24
N ASP A 202 8.14 -9.77 18.15
CA ASP A 202 9.25 -9.79 17.19
C ASP A 202 9.42 -8.46 16.43
N TYR A 203 8.39 -7.61 16.45
CA TYR A 203 8.32 -6.33 15.76
C TYR A 203 8.41 -5.10 16.68
N GLN A 204 8.35 -5.29 17.99
CA GLN A 204 8.52 -4.21 18.98
C GLN A 204 9.95 -3.64 18.89
N GLY A 205 10.10 -2.33 19.06
CA GLY A 205 11.38 -1.63 18.94
C GLY A 205 12.03 -1.58 17.54
N ARG A 206 11.42 -2.18 16.50
CA ARG A 206 12.05 -2.33 15.17
C ARG A 206 11.38 -1.57 14.03
N ARG A 207 10.12 -1.13 14.18
CA ARG A 207 9.24 -0.87 13.03
C ARG A 207 8.45 0.45 12.99
N ILE A 208 8.67 1.42 13.87
CA ILE A 208 7.96 2.71 13.70
C ILE A 208 8.31 3.38 12.35
N MET A 209 9.50 3.10 11.81
CA MET A 209 9.97 3.48 10.47
C MET A 209 9.12 2.90 9.33
N ASP A 210 8.52 1.73 9.54
CA ASP A 210 7.65 1.07 8.57
C ASP A 210 6.17 1.42 8.79
N GLY A 211 5.90 2.22 9.82
CA GLY A 211 4.59 2.72 10.14
C GLY A 211 4.06 3.70 9.09
N PRO A 212 2.80 4.12 9.20
CA PRO A 212 2.11 4.78 8.09
C PRO A 212 2.54 6.25 7.83
N LEU A 213 3.46 6.79 8.64
CA LEU A 213 4.25 8.00 8.37
C LEU A 213 5.75 7.66 8.41
N PRO A 214 6.26 6.88 7.44
CA PRO A 214 7.64 6.41 7.45
C PRO A 214 8.65 7.56 7.24
N PHE A 215 8.16 8.72 6.80
CA PHE A 215 8.96 9.87 6.42
C PHE A 215 9.26 10.84 7.57
N LEU A 216 8.97 10.48 8.83
CA LEU A 216 9.36 11.28 9.99
C LEU A 216 10.75 10.93 10.54
N PHE A 217 11.17 9.68 10.40
CA PHE A 217 12.29 9.14 11.18
C PHE A 217 13.52 8.78 10.34
N GLY A 218 13.61 9.30 9.12
CA GLY A 218 14.72 9.04 8.21
C GLY A 218 14.56 7.72 7.47
N MET A 219 15.46 7.46 6.54
CA MET A 219 15.45 6.21 5.80
C MET A 219 16.88 5.87 5.41
N PRO A 220 17.44 4.77 5.95
CA PRO A 220 18.75 4.32 5.52
C PRO A 220 18.76 4.20 4.00
N PRO A 221 19.74 4.79 3.28
CA PRO A 221 19.74 4.81 1.82
C PRO A 221 19.54 3.41 1.24
N ASP A 222 20.18 2.38 1.81
CA ASP A 222 20.07 0.99 1.35
C ASP A 222 18.66 0.41 1.50
N LYS A 223 17.90 0.84 2.51
CA LYS A 223 16.47 0.48 2.66
C LYS A 223 15.61 1.33 1.73
N ALA A 224 15.93 2.62 1.59
CA ALA A 224 15.20 3.56 0.75
C ALA A 224 15.15 3.10 -0.71
N VAL A 225 16.29 2.67 -1.27
CA VAL A 225 16.37 2.22 -2.66
C VAL A 225 15.66 0.89 -2.93
N ARG A 226 15.54 0.05 -1.90
CA ARG A 226 14.82 -1.24 -1.98
C ARG A 226 13.31 -1.03 -1.95
N ARG A 227 12.85 -0.08 -1.14
CA ARG A 227 11.41 0.20 -0.95
C ARG A 227 10.87 1.21 -1.96
N TYR A 228 11.69 2.14 -2.43
CA TYR A 228 11.28 3.24 -3.30
C TYR A 228 12.15 3.38 -4.55
N GLN A 229 11.56 3.93 -5.61
CA GLN A 229 12.28 4.59 -6.68
C GLN A 229 12.31 6.09 -6.35
N MET A 230 13.49 6.65 -6.17
CA MET A 230 13.65 8.01 -5.66
C MET A 230 14.35 8.93 -6.66
N SER A 231 14.03 10.22 -6.58
CA SER A 231 14.64 11.27 -7.40
C SER A 231 14.66 12.58 -6.63
N LEU A 232 15.69 13.39 -6.83
CA LEU A 232 15.73 14.76 -6.35
C LEU A 232 14.86 15.63 -7.27
N LEU A 233 13.92 16.39 -6.70
CA LEU A 233 13.13 17.38 -7.45
C LEU A 233 13.83 18.74 -7.51
N GLY A 234 14.65 19.05 -6.51
CA GLY A 234 15.40 20.29 -6.41
C GLY A 234 16.04 20.45 -5.02
N GLU A 235 16.96 21.40 -4.92
CA GLU A 235 17.52 21.88 -3.67
C GLU A 235 17.56 23.41 -3.69
N SER A 236 17.39 24.03 -2.54
CA SER A 236 17.63 25.45 -2.30
C SER A 236 18.58 25.59 -1.10
N LYS A 237 18.86 26.83 -0.70
CA LYS A 237 19.63 27.09 0.53
C LYS A 237 18.96 26.47 1.76
N ASP A 238 17.63 26.45 1.79
CA ASP A 238 16.84 26.11 2.98
C ASP A 238 16.15 24.75 2.88
N GLU A 239 16.01 24.19 1.67
CA GLU A 239 15.21 22.99 1.46
C GLU A 239 15.81 21.99 0.48
N VAL A 240 15.56 20.70 0.72
CA VAL A 240 15.83 19.60 -0.21
C VAL A 240 14.53 18.88 -0.51
N TRP A 241 14.19 18.73 -1.79
CA TRP A 241 12.93 18.13 -2.23
C TRP A 241 13.18 16.76 -2.84
N ILE A 242 12.64 15.73 -2.22
CA ILE A 242 12.80 14.34 -2.61
C ILE A 242 11.45 13.78 -3.05
N ARG A 243 11.41 13.15 -4.21
CA ARG A 243 10.24 12.39 -4.68
C ARG A 243 10.54 10.90 -4.60
N ALA A 244 9.58 10.14 -4.09
CA ALA A 244 9.67 8.71 -3.91
C ALA A 244 8.41 8.01 -4.46
N PHE A 245 8.60 7.01 -5.30
CA PHE A 245 7.54 6.11 -5.78
C PHE A 245 7.71 4.76 -5.09
N PRO A 246 6.70 4.22 -4.39
CA PRO A 246 6.82 2.93 -3.75
C PRO A 246 6.99 1.81 -4.78
N ARG A 247 7.94 0.90 -4.50
CA ARG A 247 8.13 -0.33 -5.27
C ARG A 247 7.25 -1.46 -4.75
N TRP A 248 6.90 -1.42 -3.47
CA TRP A 248 6.10 -2.45 -2.83
C TRP A 248 4.61 -2.24 -3.10
N LYS A 249 3.93 -3.31 -3.53
CA LYS A 249 2.50 -3.27 -3.84
C LYS A 249 1.66 -2.78 -2.67
N GLN A 250 2.02 -3.16 -1.44
CA GLN A 250 1.30 -2.75 -0.23
C GLN A 250 1.32 -1.23 0.00
N ASP A 251 2.44 -0.56 -0.28
CA ASP A 251 2.54 0.89 -0.17
C ASP A 251 1.82 1.57 -1.35
N ALA A 252 1.94 0.99 -2.55
CA ALA A 252 1.33 1.49 -3.78
C ALA A 252 -0.21 1.51 -3.76
N VAL A 253 -0.83 0.72 -2.88
CA VAL A 253 -2.29 0.78 -2.61
C VAL A 253 -2.66 2.08 -1.90
N ASN A 254 -1.83 2.54 -0.97
CA ASN A 254 -2.10 3.70 -0.13
C ASN A 254 -1.69 5.01 -0.83
N TYR A 255 -0.54 5.02 -1.49
CA TYR A 255 -0.06 6.17 -2.24
C TYR A 255 0.75 5.74 -3.45
N ARG A 256 0.61 6.44 -4.57
CA ARG A 256 1.43 6.22 -5.76
C ARG A 256 2.72 7.05 -5.74
N GLU A 257 2.75 8.15 -4.99
CA GLU A 257 3.89 9.06 -4.90
C GLU A 257 3.96 9.73 -3.53
N ALA A 258 5.16 9.84 -2.97
CA ALA A 258 5.47 10.66 -1.81
C ALA A 258 6.46 11.78 -2.23
N THR A 259 6.20 13.01 -1.80
CA THR A 259 7.15 14.12 -1.85
C THR A 259 7.54 14.49 -0.43
N VAL A 260 8.84 14.44 -0.12
CA VAL A 260 9.39 14.82 1.18
C VAL A 260 10.23 16.08 0.98
N ILE A 261 9.94 17.11 1.76
CA ILE A 261 10.69 18.36 1.82
C ILE A 261 11.44 18.37 3.15
N LEU A 262 12.77 18.37 3.09
CA LEU A 262 13.65 18.43 4.24
C LEU A 262 14.18 19.86 4.42
N ASP A 263 14.33 20.29 5.67
CA ASP A 263 15.08 21.49 6.04
C ASP A 263 16.58 21.24 5.90
N THR A 264 17.35 22.12 5.26
CA THR A 264 18.81 21.90 5.05
C THR A 264 19.65 22.12 6.30
N ALA A 265 19.16 22.86 7.30
CA ALA A 265 19.90 23.12 8.54
C ALA A 265 19.81 21.93 9.50
N THR A 266 18.63 21.32 9.60
CA THR A 266 18.34 20.22 10.54
C THR A 266 18.21 18.86 9.88
N TYR A 267 17.99 18.82 8.55
CA TYR A 267 17.61 17.62 7.79
C TYR A 267 16.35 16.92 8.30
N LEU A 268 15.49 17.63 9.03
CA LEU A 268 14.19 17.13 9.45
C LEU A 268 13.12 17.44 8.39
N PRO A 269 12.08 16.60 8.27
CA PRO A 269 10.97 16.86 7.36
C PRO A 269 10.17 18.11 7.75
N LYS A 270 10.03 19.04 6.80
CA LYS A 270 9.09 20.17 6.90
C LYS A 270 7.73 19.80 6.32
N HIS A 271 7.72 19.15 5.16
CA HIS A 271 6.49 18.73 4.48
C HIS A 271 6.60 17.33 3.92
N VAL A 272 5.54 16.55 4.08
CA VAL A 272 5.38 15.24 3.46
C VAL A 272 4.04 15.23 2.73
N ARG A 273 4.07 15.13 1.40
CA ARG A 273 2.88 15.00 0.57
C ARG A 273 2.77 13.57 0.05
N LEU A 274 1.68 12.91 0.38
CA LEU A 274 1.30 11.62 -0.19
C LEU A 274 0.23 11.86 -1.25
N THR A 275 0.44 11.33 -2.45
CA THR A 275 -0.55 11.36 -3.53
C THR A 275 -1.10 9.95 -3.72
N ALA A 276 -2.38 9.78 -3.49
CA ALA A 276 -3.10 8.53 -3.68
C ALA A 276 -3.30 8.21 -5.19
N PRO A 277 -3.60 6.95 -5.55
CA PRO A 277 -3.84 6.55 -6.94
C PRO A 277 -4.92 7.38 -7.66
N ASP A 278 -5.97 7.76 -6.93
CA ASP A 278 -7.09 8.61 -7.36
C ASP A 278 -6.74 10.10 -7.53
N ASN A 279 -5.48 10.50 -7.26
CA ASN A 279 -4.95 11.87 -7.22
C ASN A 279 -5.30 12.68 -5.97
N THR A 280 -5.97 12.10 -4.98
CA THR A 280 -6.17 12.75 -3.67
C THR A 280 -4.81 12.98 -3.02
N GLN A 281 -4.65 14.13 -2.36
CA GLN A 281 -3.38 14.50 -1.73
C GLN A 281 -3.55 14.69 -0.23
N THR A 282 -2.73 13.98 0.55
CA THR A 282 -2.57 14.22 1.98
C THR A 282 -1.22 14.88 2.22
N ILE A 283 -1.22 16.07 2.80
CA ILE A 283 -0.01 16.84 3.08
C ILE A 283 0.10 17.01 4.58
N TYR A 284 1.21 16.56 5.13
CA TYR A 284 1.61 16.80 6.51
C TYR A 284 2.68 17.89 6.52
N SER A 285 2.49 18.90 7.35
CA SER A 285 3.44 19.98 7.54
C SER A 285 3.84 20.03 9.01
N PHE A 286 5.13 19.95 9.31
CA PHE A 286 5.66 19.86 10.66
C PHE A 286 6.30 21.18 11.07
N PHE A 287 5.99 21.64 12.28
CA PHE A 287 6.45 22.93 12.79
C PHE A 287 6.89 22.83 14.24
N ARG A 288 7.69 23.80 14.67
CA ARG A 288 8.12 23.97 16.08
C ARG A 288 8.67 22.68 16.67
N MET A 289 9.44 21.96 15.86
CA MET A 289 10.00 20.67 16.24
C MET A 289 11.08 20.87 17.30
N THR A 290 10.99 20.11 18.39
CA THR A 290 12.02 20.06 19.43
C THR A 290 12.59 18.65 19.51
N VAL A 291 13.88 18.52 19.22
CA VAL A 291 14.63 17.25 19.28
C VAL A 291 15.25 17.09 20.65
N ASN A 292 15.23 15.87 21.18
CA ASN A 292 15.89 15.48 22.44
C ASN A 292 15.50 16.35 23.63
N SER A 293 14.28 16.90 23.62
CA SER A 293 13.73 17.57 24.80
C SER A 293 13.49 16.56 25.92
N LYS A 294 13.67 16.99 27.18
CA LYS A 294 13.29 16.19 28.35
C LYS A 294 11.78 15.94 28.32
N LEU A 295 11.35 14.81 27.78
CA LEU A 295 9.95 14.36 27.78
C LEU A 295 9.40 14.22 29.20
N GLU A 296 10.27 14.10 30.21
CA GLU A 296 9.93 14.18 31.63
C GLU A 296 9.25 15.50 32.02
N ALA A 297 9.59 16.63 31.39
CA ALA A 297 8.88 17.89 31.60
C ALA A 297 7.45 17.86 31.02
N LEU A 298 7.18 17.00 30.03
CA LEU A 298 5.81 16.76 29.53
C LEU A 298 5.01 15.84 30.47
N ALA A 299 5.66 14.93 31.19
CA ALA A 299 4.98 14.13 32.22
C ALA A 299 4.39 15.01 33.34
N GLN A 300 5.06 16.14 33.66
CA GLN A 300 4.53 17.13 34.60
C GLN A 300 3.29 17.88 34.07
N VAL A 301 3.16 18.04 32.75
CA VAL A 301 2.00 18.71 32.11
C VAL A 301 0.82 17.75 31.91
N PHE A 302 1.09 16.46 31.64
CA PHE A 302 0.07 15.44 31.40
C PHE A 302 -0.29 14.61 32.65
N GLY A 303 0.36 14.84 33.79
CA GLY A 303 0.26 14.04 35.01
C GLY A 303 0.73 12.58 34.87
N SER A 304 1.15 12.17 33.66
CA SER A 304 1.55 10.81 33.27
C SER A 304 2.26 10.81 31.90
N SER A 305 2.84 9.67 31.49
CA SER A 305 3.51 9.53 30.19
C SER A 305 2.52 9.81 29.04
N PRO A 306 2.90 10.63 28.01
CA PRO A 306 2.00 10.95 26.91
C PRO A 306 1.58 9.71 26.09
N PHE A 307 2.32 8.60 26.20
CA PHE A 307 2.06 7.35 25.49
C PHE A 307 1.20 6.36 26.28
N ARG A 308 0.87 6.67 27.54
CA ARG A 308 -0.01 5.86 28.40
C ARG A 308 -1.05 6.75 29.08
N PRO A 309 -1.94 7.40 28.33
CA PRO A 309 -2.97 8.23 28.95
C PRO A 309 -3.97 7.38 29.73
N ASN A 310 -4.62 7.99 30.71
CA ASN A 310 -5.75 7.38 31.38
C ASN A 310 -6.97 7.33 30.44
N LEU A 311 -7.28 6.13 29.94
CA LEU A 311 -8.43 5.88 29.07
C LEU A 311 -9.57 5.15 29.79
N SER A 312 -9.63 5.18 31.13
CA SER A 312 -10.66 4.47 31.91
C SER A 312 -12.11 4.84 31.55
N ARG A 313 -12.31 6.02 30.97
CA ARG A 313 -13.61 6.53 30.51
C ARG A 313 -13.97 6.10 29.09
N TYR A 314 -13.09 5.37 28.40
CA TYR A 314 -13.28 4.93 27.03
C TYR A 314 -13.64 3.44 26.99
N ARG A 315 -14.61 3.10 26.14
CA ARG A 315 -14.98 1.71 25.89
C ARG A 315 -14.03 1.08 24.89
N VAL A 316 -13.42 -0.05 25.24
CA VAL A 316 -12.60 -0.84 24.31
C VAL A 316 -13.50 -1.48 23.25
N VAL A 317 -13.20 -1.22 21.99
CA VAL A 317 -13.86 -1.84 20.83
C VAL A 317 -12.86 -2.80 20.19
N ALA A 318 -13.33 -3.99 19.81
CA ALA A 318 -12.51 -4.92 19.06
C ALA A 318 -12.06 -4.26 17.74
N SER A 319 -10.80 -4.45 17.36
CA SER A 319 -10.30 -4.02 16.07
C SER A 319 -11.12 -4.66 14.95
N GLN A 320 -12.06 -3.89 14.41
CA GLN A 320 -12.81 -4.28 13.23
C GLN A 320 -11.90 -4.09 12.02
N SER A 321 -10.85 -4.91 11.89
CA SER A 321 -10.42 -5.27 10.55
C SER A 321 -11.62 -6.00 9.94
N GLU A 322 -12.28 -5.41 8.93
CA GLU A 322 -13.37 -6.09 8.24
C GLU A 322 -12.90 -7.51 7.93
N PRO A 323 -13.59 -8.54 8.47
CA PRO A 323 -13.11 -9.90 8.34
C PRO A 323 -13.03 -10.22 6.86
N VAL A 324 -11.83 -10.61 6.43
CA VAL A 324 -11.55 -10.87 5.03
C VAL A 324 -11.80 -12.33 4.71
N VAL A 325 -12.27 -12.57 3.50
CA VAL A 325 -12.56 -13.92 3.02
C VAL A 325 -11.29 -14.80 3.06
N PRO A 326 -11.26 -15.90 3.85
CA PRO A 326 -10.14 -16.84 3.88
C PRO A 326 -9.94 -17.51 2.51
N SER A 327 -8.69 -17.76 2.12
CA SER A 327 -8.41 -18.54 0.91
C SER A 327 -8.63 -20.02 1.18
N VAL A 328 -9.50 -20.65 0.38
CA VAL A 328 -9.75 -22.10 0.44
C VAL A 328 -9.55 -22.79 -0.91
N ILE A 329 -8.98 -22.07 -1.89
CA ILE A 329 -8.59 -22.63 -3.19
C ILE A 329 -7.54 -23.74 -2.97
N GLY A 330 -7.72 -24.88 -3.63
CA GLY A 330 -6.86 -26.06 -3.50
C GLY A 330 -7.19 -26.97 -2.31
N LEU A 331 -8.12 -26.58 -1.43
CA LEU A 331 -8.57 -27.44 -0.34
C LEU A 331 -9.67 -28.42 -0.82
N PRO A 332 -9.75 -29.63 -0.24
CA PRO A 332 -10.92 -30.48 -0.37
C PRO A 332 -12.16 -29.78 0.19
N TRP A 333 -13.31 -29.93 -0.49
CA TRP A 333 -14.55 -29.21 -0.16
C TRP A 333 -14.98 -29.28 1.32
N LYS A 334 -14.82 -30.42 1.99
CA LYS A 334 -15.14 -30.57 3.43
C LYS A 334 -14.24 -29.72 4.32
N LYS A 335 -12.94 -29.66 4.01
CA LYS A 335 -11.96 -28.84 4.74
C LYS A 335 -12.20 -27.35 4.47
N ALA A 336 -12.52 -26.99 3.22
CA ALA A 336 -12.91 -25.64 2.85
C ALA A 336 -14.17 -25.18 3.62
N GLN A 337 -15.18 -26.05 3.76
CA GLN A 337 -16.37 -25.77 4.54
C GLN A 337 -16.04 -25.46 6.00
N SER A 338 -15.26 -26.32 6.64
CA SER A 338 -14.86 -26.15 8.04
C SER A 338 -14.13 -24.82 8.27
N VAL A 339 -13.19 -24.47 7.39
CA VAL A 339 -12.42 -23.21 7.48
C VAL A 339 -13.35 -21.99 7.37
N LEU A 340 -14.28 -21.98 6.41
CA LEU A 340 -15.16 -20.84 6.21
C LEU A 340 -16.26 -20.72 7.27
N THR A 341 -16.81 -21.84 7.74
CA THR A 341 -17.82 -21.84 8.81
C THR A 341 -17.21 -21.45 10.15
N ALA A 342 -15.98 -21.90 10.46
CA ALA A 342 -15.25 -21.45 11.65
C ALA A 342 -14.91 -19.95 11.60
N ALA A 343 -14.70 -19.41 10.40
CA ALA A 343 -14.55 -17.97 10.17
C ALA A 343 -15.89 -17.20 10.12
N GLY A 344 -17.01 -17.86 10.41
CA GLY A 344 -18.34 -17.22 10.51
C GLY A 344 -19.06 -17.00 9.19
N TYR A 345 -18.66 -17.64 8.09
CA TYR A 345 -19.30 -17.50 6.78
C TYR A 345 -20.24 -18.65 6.43
N LYS A 346 -21.28 -18.34 5.65
CA LYS A 346 -22.15 -19.34 5.02
C LYS A 346 -21.52 -19.84 3.72
N VAL A 347 -21.57 -21.13 3.45
CA VAL A 347 -20.91 -21.72 2.28
C VAL A 347 -21.96 -22.26 1.31
N LYS A 348 -21.87 -21.86 0.03
CA LYS A 348 -22.66 -22.44 -1.06
C LYS A 348 -21.73 -23.14 -2.03
N PHE A 349 -21.94 -24.44 -2.22
CA PHE A 349 -21.16 -25.21 -3.18
C PHE A 349 -21.79 -25.19 -4.57
N THR A 350 -20.94 -25.22 -5.59
CA THR A 350 -21.33 -25.37 -6.99
C THR A 350 -20.39 -26.37 -7.64
N ALA A 351 -20.95 -27.38 -8.30
CA ALA A 351 -20.15 -28.29 -9.11
C ALA A 351 -19.66 -27.55 -10.36
N GLY A 352 -18.34 -27.53 -10.55
CA GLY A 352 -17.71 -26.94 -11.72
C GLY A 352 -17.35 -27.98 -12.76
N VAL A 353 -16.28 -27.71 -13.51
CA VAL A 353 -15.78 -28.62 -14.53
C VAL A 353 -15.35 -29.98 -13.93
N PRO A 354 -15.45 -31.08 -14.67
CA PRO A 354 -14.93 -32.39 -14.26
C PRO A 354 -13.44 -32.33 -13.92
N ALA A 355 -13.01 -33.06 -12.89
CA ALA A 355 -11.61 -33.14 -12.51
C ALA A 355 -10.78 -33.82 -13.62
N ALA A 356 -9.70 -33.17 -14.06
CA ALA A 356 -8.77 -33.74 -15.04
C ALA A 356 -7.95 -34.91 -14.47
N LYS A 357 -7.83 -34.99 -13.14
CA LYS A 357 -7.15 -36.05 -12.41
C LYS A 357 -7.97 -36.44 -11.19
N ARG A 358 -7.86 -37.71 -10.76
CA ARG A 358 -8.65 -38.25 -9.64
C ARG A 358 -8.38 -37.55 -8.30
N ASP A 359 -7.16 -37.10 -8.07
CA ASP A 359 -6.71 -36.36 -6.88
C ASP A 359 -7.30 -34.94 -6.76
N LEU A 360 -7.78 -34.38 -7.87
CA LEU A 360 -8.46 -33.07 -7.89
C LEU A 360 -9.98 -33.18 -7.67
N THR A 361 -10.53 -34.39 -7.57
CA THR A 361 -11.98 -34.59 -7.38
C THR A 361 -12.43 -33.90 -6.08
N TYR A 362 -13.43 -33.01 -6.20
CA TYR A 362 -13.95 -32.19 -5.11
C TYR A 362 -12.97 -31.20 -4.46
N VAL A 363 -11.88 -30.87 -5.14
CA VAL A 363 -11.00 -29.78 -4.74
C VAL A 363 -11.58 -28.44 -5.23
N ILE A 364 -11.56 -27.42 -4.37
CA ILE A 364 -12.03 -26.07 -4.72
C ILE A 364 -11.04 -25.43 -5.69
N TYR A 365 -11.50 -24.95 -6.85
CA TYR A 365 -10.67 -24.20 -7.79
C TYR A 365 -11.15 -22.76 -7.99
N GLN A 366 -12.35 -22.42 -7.53
CA GLN A 366 -12.87 -21.06 -7.58
C GLN A 366 -13.66 -20.72 -6.32
N GLN A 367 -13.55 -19.46 -5.91
CA GLN A 367 -14.19 -18.90 -4.72
C GLN A 367 -14.68 -17.48 -5.05
N ALA A 368 -15.91 -17.16 -4.67
CA ALA A 368 -16.50 -15.83 -4.81
C ALA A 368 -17.23 -15.43 -3.51
N PRO A 369 -16.97 -14.24 -2.93
CA PRO A 369 -15.96 -13.24 -3.32
C PRO A 369 -14.54 -13.79 -3.26
N ARG A 370 -13.62 -13.16 -3.99
CA ARG A 370 -12.20 -13.58 -4.02
C ARG A 370 -11.60 -13.57 -2.62
N GLN A 371 -10.61 -14.43 -2.39
CA GLN A 371 -9.81 -14.41 -1.18
C GLN A 371 -9.30 -13.00 -0.83
N LYS A 372 -9.25 -12.68 0.46
CA LYS A 372 -8.88 -11.38 1.01
C LYS A 372 -9.82 -10.23 0.66
N ALA A 373 -10.94 -10.48 0.00
CA ALA A 373 -11.98 -9.47 -0.14
C ALA A 373 -12.60 -9.18 1.24
N PRO A 374 -12.89 -7.92 1.57
CA PRO A 374 -13.68 -7.61 2.75
C PRO A 374 -15.07 -8.23 2.61
N LEU A 375 -15.52 -8.94 3.65
CA LEU A 375 -16.85 -9.53 3.66
C LEU A 375 -17.37 -9.64 5.09
N ALA A 376 -18.55 -9.05 5.34
CA ALA A 376 -19.17 -9.09 6.66
C ALA A 376 -19.39 -10.53 7.16
N PRO A 377 -19.25 -10.81 8.46
CA PRO A 377 -19.58 -12.12 9.03
C PRO A 377 -21.02 -12.53 8.70
N GLY A 378 -21.26 -13.82 8.55
CA GLY A 378 -22.57 -14.38 8.17
C GLY A 378 -22.92 -14.28 6.69
N SER A 379 -22.13 -13.55 5.90
CA SER A 379 -22.28 -13.50 4.44
C SER A 379 -21.99 -14.85 3.78
N GLN A 380 -22.55 -15.04 2.59
CA GLN A 380 -22.40 -16.26 1.82
C GLN A 380 -21.18 -16.20 0.89
N ILE A 381 -20.37 -17.26 0.90
CA ILE A 381 -19.27 -17.50 -0.02
C ILE A 381 -19.65 -18.66 -0.93
N GLN A 382 -19.53 -18.45 -2.25
CA GLN A 382 -19.71 -19.48 -3.25
C GLN A 382 -18.38 -20.16 -3.57
N LEU A 383 -18.35 -21.49 -3.45
CA LEU A 383 -17.20 -22.33 -3.76
C LEU A 383 -17.51 -23.23 -4.95
N THR A 384 -16.68 -23.18 -5.97
CA THR A 384 -16.75 -24.08 -7.12
C THR A 384 -15.68 -25.15 -6.99
N PHE A 385 -16.09 -26.41 -7.01
CA PHE A 385 -15.22 -27.58 -6.90
C PHE A 385 -15.18 -28.38 -8.20
N PHE A 386 -14.09 -29.12 -8.43
CA PHE A 386 -14.03 -30.03 -9.58
C PHE A 386 -15.00 -31.21 -9.42
N GLY A 387 -15.89 -31.40 -10.40
CA GLY A 387 -16.82 -32.53 -10.44
C GLY A 387 -16.10 -33.87 -10.60
N LYS A 388 -16.84 -34.98 -10.49
CA LYS A 388 -16.31 -36.31 -10.81
C LYS A 388 -15.74 -36.30 -12.24
N PRO A 389 -14.60 -36.96 -12.49
CA PRO A 389 -14.08 -37.12 -13.86
C PRO A 389 -15.17 -37.70 -14.76
N VAL A 390 -15.33 -37.16 -15.96
CA VAL A 390 -16.19 -37.81 -16.96
C VAL A 390 -15.54 -39.15 -17.28
N ALA A 391 -16.29 -40.24 -17.11
CA ALA A 391 -15.87 -41.55 -17.59
C ALA A 391 -15.85 -41.52 -19.13
N GLY A 392 -14.77 -40.99 -19.70
CA GLY A 392 -14.50 -41.08 -21.12
C GLY A 392 -14.09 -42.51 -21.43
N GLY A 393 -14.99 -43.24 -22.09
CA GLY A 393 -14.76 -44.58 -22.59
C GLY A 393 -13.40 -44.68 -23.27
N SER A 394 -12.67 -45.72 -22.86
CA SER A 394 -11.53 -46.26 -23.60
C SER A 394 -11.96 -46.53 -25.05
N LYS A 395 -11.69 -45.60 -25.98
CA LYS A 395 -11.46 -45.98 -27.37
C LYS A 395 -10.16 -46.78 -27.39
N LYS A 396 -10.29 -48.10 -27.24
CA LYS A 396 -9.30 -49.04 -27.75
C LYS A 396 -9.37 -48.97 -29.29
N ARG A 397 -8.16 -49.00 -29.87
CA ARG A 397 -7.79 -49.11 -31.29
C ARG A 397 -8.88 -49.51 -32.26
#